data_AF-A0AA88W823-F1
#
_entry.id   AF-A0AA88W823-F1
#
_cell.length_a   1.000
_cell.length_b   1.000
_cell.length_c   1.000
_cell.angle_alpha   90.00
_cell.angle_beta   90.00
_cell.angle_gamma   90.00
#
_symmetry.space_group_name_H-M   'P 1'
#
loop_
_entity.id
_entity.type
_entity.pdbx_description
1 polymer ?
#
loop_
_entity_poly.entity_id
_entity_poly.type
_entity_poly.pdbx_seq_one_letter_code
_entity_poly.pdbx_strand_id
1 'polypeptide(L)'
;ERRATAAAMAELAQPEAYAPRTIHVWRTLLNWLAFFFQIFVQIIRGTPSVAQVLSYVGLRQHSLLTDSPSSPAFKPLPAVELPEVHEPAEPLSPPGAAAVQITGYGCGDDRRMEKLTVVLDLDETLVCAYETSSLPAIVRNQATEAGLKCFELECLSSDKECEGKPKVNYVTVFERPGLPEFLKQLSKFADLVLFTAGLEGYARPLVDRIDSENLFSGRLYRPSTSSTEYREHVKDLSCISKDFCRIVIVDNNPFSFLLQPLNGIPCVPFSAGQPHDEQLLEVLLPLLKHLSQQKDVRPVLYERFHMPEWFQKHGIPTSSWTA
;
A
#
# COMPACT_ATOMS: atom_id res chain seq x y z
N GLU A 1 57.22 -57.31 -12.64
CA GLU A 1 56.26 -56.86 -11.60
C GLU A 1 56.62 -55.52 -10.95
N ARG A 2 56.98 -54.49 -11.71
CA ARG A 2 57.05 -53.09 -11.21
C ARG A 2 56.83 -52.12 -12.37
N ARG A 3 55.59 -51.99 -12.84
CA ARG A 3 55.15 -50.89 -13.74
C ARG A 3 53.64 -50.84 -14.01
N ALA A 4 52.82 -51.26 -13.04
CA ALA A 4 51.36 -51.26 -13.19
C ALA A 4 50.65 -50.89 -11.87
N THR A 5 51.00 -49.74 -11.27
CA THR A 5 50.26 -49.14 -10.14
C THR A 5 50.58 -47.63 -10.07
N ALA A 6 50.30 -46.88 -11.13
CA ALA A 6 50.41 -45.42 -11.12
C ALA A 6 49.45 -44.71 -12.10
N ALA A 7 48.34 -45.36 -12.48
CA ALA A 7 47.39 -44.81 -13.46
C ALA A 7 45.93 -45.02 -13.03
N ALA A 8 45.63 -44.76 -11.76
CA ALA A 8 44.26 -44.84 -11.24
C ALA A 8 44.04 -43.89 -10.05
N MET A 9 44.40 -42.59 -10.16
CA MET A 9 43.94 -41.53 -9.25
C MET A 9 44.10 -40.13 -9.88
N ALA A 10 43.57 -39.91 -11.09
CA ALA A 10 43.60 -38.59 -11.71
C ALA A 10 42.38 -38.36 -12.61
N GLU A 11 41.17 -38.48 -12.06
CA GLU A 11 39.97 -38.03 -12.74
C GLU A 11 38.87 -37.68 -11.73
N LEU A 12 39.01 -36.55 -11.05
CA LEU A 12 37.90 -35.80 -10.43
C LEU A 12 38.41 -34.47 -9.85
N ALA A 13 38.39 -33.43 -10.68
CA ALA A 13 38.33 -32.04 -10.25
C ALA A 13 38.09 -31.14 -11.47
N GLN A 14 36.83 -30.97 -11.87
CA GLN A 14 36.44 -29.75 -12.58
C GLN A 14 36.30 -28.64 -11.53
N PRO A 15 36.85 -27.44 -11.73
CA PRO A 15 36.58 -26.33 -10.82
C PRO A 15 35.18 -25.80 -11.16
N GLU A 16 34.18 -26.23 -10.39
CA GLU A 16 32.94 -25.47 -10.29
C GLU A 16 33.32 -24.07 -9.75
N ALA A 17 33.14 -23.05 -10.58
CA ALA A 17 33.35 -21.67 -10.22
C ALA A 17 32.37 -21.28 -9.11
N TYR A 18 32.80 -21.46 -7.86
CA TYR A 18 32.10 -20.99 -6.68
C TYR A 18 32.15 -19.45 -6.65
N ALA A 19 31.12 -18.81 -7.22
CA ALA A 19 30.90 -17.40 -6.99
C ALA A 19 30.54 -17.22 -5.50
N PRO A 20 31.32 -16.44 -4.72
CA PRO A 20 31.08 -16.32 -3.29
C PRO A 20 29.70 -15.70 -3.06
N ARG A 21 28.90 -16.34 -2.19
CA ARG A 21 27.53 -15.94 -1.80
C ARG A 21 27.40 -14.45 -1.44
N THR A 22 28.50 -13.81 -1.04
CA THR A 22 28.59 -12.38 -0.78
C THR A 22 28.26 -11.51 -2.00
N ILE A 23 28.70 -11.88 -3.21
CA ILE A 23 28.45 -11.07 -4.43
C ILE A 23 26.96 -11.08 -4.81
N HIS A 24 26.28 -12.21 -4.60
CA HIS A 24 24.84 -12.30 -4.82
C HIS A 24 24.05 -11.44 -3.85
N VAL A 25 24.41 -11.45 -2.56
CA VAL A 25 23.76 -10.60 -1.54
C VAL A 25 23.97 -9.12 -1.85
N TRP A 26 25.19 -8.72 -2.22
CA TRP A 26 25.49 -7.33 -2.60
C TRP A 26 24.75 -6.88 -3.85
N ARG A 27 24.60 -7.75 -4.86
CA ARG A 27 23.77 -7.45 -6.04
C ARG A 27 22.30 -7.31 -5.69
N THR A 28 21.77 -8.17 -4.82
CA THR A 28 20.38 -8.07 -4.36
C THR A 28 20.16 -6.78 -3.58
N LEU A 29 21.08 -6.41 -2.68
CA LEU A 29 21.00 -5.16 -1.93
C LEU A 29 21.09 -3.93 -2.83
N LEU A 30 22.00 -3.91 -3.81
CA LEU A 30 22.10 -2.81 -4.78
C LEU A 30 20.86 -2.71 -5.68
N ASN A 31 20.28 -3.84 -6.07
CA ASN A 31 19.03 -3.87 -6.83
C ASN A 31 17.85 -3.35 -5.99
N TRP A 32 17.79 -3.72 -4.70
CA TRP A 32 16.81 -3.18 -3.76
C TRP A 32 16.98 -1.67 -3.56
N LEU A 33 18.21 -1.20 -3.38
CA LEU A 33 18.51 0.22 -3.25
C LEU A 33 18.12 1.00 -4.51
N ALA A 34 18.46 0.47 -5.69
CA ALA A 34 18.07 1.07 -6.97
C ALA A 34 16.55 1.08 -7.18
N PHE A 35 15.86 0.01 -6.77
CA PHE A 35 14.41 -0.09 -6.82
C PHE A 35 13.74 0.94 -5.91
N PHE A 36 14.16 1.06 -4.65
CA PHE A 36 13.63 2.07 -3.74
C PHE A 36 13.95 3.50 -4.19
N PHE A 37 15.12 3.71 -4.77
CA PHE A 37 15.46 5.00 -5.38
C PHE A 37 14.55 5.32 -6.58
N GLN A 38 14.24 4.34 -7.43
CA GLN A 38 13.30 4.51 -8.54
C GLN A 38 11.87 4.79 -8.05
N ILE A 39 11.40 4.08 -7.02
CA ILE A 39 10.12 4.37 -6.36
C ILE A 39 10.11 5.80 -5.84
N PHE A 40 11.15 6.21 -5.11
CA PHE A 40 11.28 7.55 -4.57
C PHE A 40 11.22 8.63 -5.68
N VAL A 41 11.94 8.42 -6.78
CA VAL A 41 11.93 9.33 -7.94
C VAL A 41 10.55 9.37 -8.62
N GLN A 42 9.86 8.24 -8.77
CA GLN A 42 8.51 8.18 -9.37
C GLN A 42 7.45 8.83 -8.47
N ILE A 43 7.60 8.70 -7.16
CA ILE A 43 6.73 9.32 -6.16
C ILE A 43 6.89 10.85 -6.17
N ILE A 44 8.12 11.37 -6.21
CA ILE A 44 8.38 12.83 -6.30
C ILE A 44 7.86 13.40 -7.62
N ARG A 45 8.09 12.70 -8.74
CA ARG A 45 7.61 13.11 -10.08
C ARG A 45 6.09 13.09 -10.24
N GLY A 46 5.37 12.36 -9.38
CA GLY A 46 3.92 12.27 -9.36
C GLY A 46 3.21 13.38 -8.55
N THR A 47 3.94 14.35 -8.00
CA THR A 47 3.33 15.55 -7.41
C THR A 47 2.99 16.55 -8.52
N PRO A 48 1.72 16.86 -8.80
CA PRO A 48 1.41 17.99 -9.68
C PRO A 48 1.91 19.26 -9.00
N SER A 49 2.61 20.10 -9.77
CA SER A 49 3.01 21.44 -9.36
C SER A 49 1.87 22.15 -8.63
N VAL A 50 2.17 22.77 -7.49
CA VAL A 50 1.24 23.54 -6.63
C VAL A 50 0.37 24.52 -7.44
N ALA A 51 0.80 24.93 -8.63
CA ALA A 51 0.03 25.75 -9.57
C ALA A 51 -1.28 25.11 -10.07
N GLN A 52 -1.38 23.77 -10.15
CA GLN A 52 -2.61 23.08 -10.59
C GLN A 52 -3.63 22.87 -9.47
N VAL A 53 -3.21 22.96 -8.21
CA VAL A 53 -4.10 22.88 -7.04
C VAL A 53 -4.80 24.23 -6.79
N LEU A 54 -4.14 25.34 -7.15
CA LEU A 54 -4.72 26.68 -7.01
C LEU A 54 -5.76 27.03 -8.08
N SER A 55 -5.83 26.29 -9.21
CA SER A 55 -6.87 26.51 -10.23
C SER A 55 -8.22 25.85 -9.90
N TYR A 56 -8.28 24.97 -8.90
CA TYR A 56 -9.49 24.24 -8.50
C TYR A 56 -10.22 24.82 -7.27
N VAL A 57 -9.63 25.80 -6.60
CA VAL A 57 -10.27 26.53 -5.49
C VAL A 57 -10.75 27.88 -6.01
N GLY A 58 -11.90 27.85 -6.68
CA GLY A 58 -12.60 29.04 -7.14
C GLY A 58 -13.12 29.87 -5.95
N LEU A 59 -12.37 30.89 -5.55
CA LEU A 59 -12.90 32.05 -4.84
C LEU A 59 -13.53 32.99 -5.87
N ARG A 60 -14.86 32.98 -5.93
CA ARG A 60 -15.68 34.04 -6.54
C ARG A 60 -15.92 35.16 -5.52
N GLN A 61 -16.00 36.39 -6.04
CA GLN A 61 -16.44 37.70 -5.48
C GLN A 61 -15.27 38.71 -5.35
N HIS A 62 -15.31 39.95 -5.84
CA HIS A 62 -16.26 40.77 -6.61
C HIS A 62 -15.50 41.95 -7.28
N SER A 63 -15.99 42.39 -8.45
CA SER A 63 -15.85 43.66 -9.19
C SER A 63 -14.66 44.64 -8.97
N LEU A 64 -14.07 45.12 -10.08
CA LEU A 64 -14.32 46.47 -10.65
C LEU A 64 -13.37 46.81 -11.85
N LEU A 65 -13.97 47.38 -12.92
CA LEU A 65 -13.39 48.22 -14.01
C LEU A 65 -12.49 47.52 -15.07
N THR A 66 -12.41 47.85 -16.37
CA THR A 66 -13.14 48.67 -17.37
C THR A 66 -12.48 48.36 -18.75
N ASP A 67 -13.25 48.50 -19.83
CA ASP A 67 -12.88 48.67 -21.26
C ASP A 67 -12.43 47.50 -22.19
N SER A 68 -13.13 47.47 -23.34
CA SER A 68 -12.86 46.77 -24.62
C SER A 68 -11.92 47.62 -25.51
N PRO A 69 -11.62 47.35 -26.81
CA PRO A 69 -12.03 46.24 -27.72
C PRO A 69 -10.90 45.64 -28.61
N SER A 70 -11.17 44.49 -29.25
CA SER A 70 -11.00 44.23 -30.71
C SER A 70 -10.93 42.73 -31.06
N SER A 71 -11.78 42.31 -32.00
CA SER A 71 -11.81 40.98 -32.67
C SER A 71 -10.89 40.96 -33.91
N PRO A 72 -10.62 39.81 -34.60
CA PRO A 72 -11.59 39.05 -35.42
C PRO A 72 -11.54 37.50 -35.23
N ALA A 73 -12.67 36.79 -35.16
CA ALA A 73 -13.34 35.98 -36.21
C ALA A 73 -12.58 34.69 -36.66
N PHE A 74 -13.13 33.47 -36.80
CA PHE A 74 -14.37 33.05 -37.49
C PHE A 74 -14.72 31.53 -37.26
N LYS A 75 -16.02 31.27 -36.97
CA LYS A 75 -17.00 30.17 -37.23
C LYS A 75 -16.74 28.64 -37.12
N PRO A 76 -17.67 27.90 -36.45
CA PRO A 76 -18.03 26.49 -36.68
C PRO A 76 -19.23 26.28 -37.64
N LEU A 77 -19.37 25.05 -38.18
CA LEU A 77 -20.36 24.56 -39.17
C LEU A 77 -21.60 23.85 -38.53
N PRO A 78 -22.69 23.55 -39.28
CA PRO A 78 -24.06 23.97 -38.94
C PRO A 78 -24.97 22.89 -38.31
N ALA A 79 -26.05 23.40 -37.69
CA ALA A 79 -27.19 22.65 -37.17
C ALA A 79 -28.21 22.29 -38.27
N VAL A 80 -28.87 21.14 -38.09
CA VAL A 80 -30.00 20.66 -38.90
C VAL A 80 -31.28 20.82 -38.08
N GLU A 81 -32.23 21.59 -38.60
CA GLU A 81 -33.62 21.71 -38.12
C GLU A 81 -34.56 20.87 -38.98
N LEU A 82 -35.55 20.23 -38.35
CA LEU A 82 -36.79 19.72 -38.95
C LEU A 82 -37.92 19.74 -37.88
N PRO A 83 -39.21 19.86 -38.25
CA PRO A 83 -40.09 20.92 -37.76
C PRO A 83 -41.20 20.49 -36.78
N GLU A 84 -41.75 21.49 -36.07
CA GLU A 84 -42.95 21.43 -35.21
C GLU A 84 -44.26 21.28 -36.01
N VAL A 85 -45.22 20.51 -35.47
CA VAL A 85 -46.65 20.62 -35.82
C VAL A 85 -47.52 20.45 -34.55
N HIS A 86 -48.55 21.29 -34.48
CA HIS A 86 -49.43 21.67 -33.37
C HIS A 86 -50.35 20.60 -32.74
N GLU A 87 -50.64 20.82 -31.45
CA GLU A 87 -51.82 20.46 -30.64
C GLU A 87 -53.15 21.02 -31.22
N PRO A 88 -54.35 20.41 -30.99
CA PRO A 88 -55.09 20.69 -29.73
C PRO A 88 -56.12 19.66 -29.18
N ALA A 89 -56.40 19.80 -27.87
CA ALA A 89 -57.70 19.72 -27.15
C ALA A 89 -58.34 18.36 -26.72
N GLU A 90 -58.55 18.26 -25.40
CA GLU A 90 -59.50 17.39 -24.62
C GLU A 90 -60.99 17.81 -24.81
N PRO A 91 -62.04 17.13 -24.25
CA PRO A 91 -62.10 16.06 -23.21
C PRO A 91 -63.09 14.88 -23.47
N LEU A 92 -63.08 13.85 -22.59
CA LEU A 92 -64.24 13.14 -21.97
C LEU A 92 -63.88 11.72 -21.45
N SER A 93 -64.09 11.46 -20.15
CA SER A 93 -64.11 10.13 -19.48
C SER A 93 -65.51 9.48 -19.59
N PRO A 94 -65.76 8.14 -19.34
CA PRO A 94 -65.51 7.43 -18.07
C PRO A 94 -65.20 5.89 -18.24
N PRO A 95 -65.42 4.98 -17.27
CA PRO A 95 -64.43 4.52 -16.30
C PRO A 95 -64.10 3.01 -16.38
N GLY A 96 -62.99 2.62 -15.75
CA GLY A 96 -62.87 1.32 -15.07
C GLY A 96 -62.20 0.17 -15.82
N ALA A 97 -60.89 0.03 -15.65
CA ALA A 97 -60.25 -1.28 -15.54
C ALA A 97 -58.89 -1.10 -14.85
N ALA A 98 -58.70 -1.79 -13.74
CA ALA A 98 -57.47 -1.80 -12.97
C ALA A 98 -56.30 -2.32 -13.82
N ALA A 99 -55.24 -1.53 -13.96
CA ALA A 99 -53.97 -1.95 -14.50
C ALA A 99 -52.84 -1.39 -13.62
N VAL A 100 -52.23 -2.31 -12.88
CA VAL A 100 -50.86 -2.36 -12.35
C VAL A 100 -50.04 -1.08 -12.57
N GLN A 101 -49.70 -0.40 -11.47
CA GLN A 101 -48.65 0.63 -11.46
C GLN A 101 -47.31 -0.02 -11.84
N ILE A 102 -46.87 0.20 -13.07
CA ILE A 102 -45.46 0.11 -13.42
C ILE A 102 -44.83 1.38 -12.84
N THR A 103 -44.26 1.27 -11.64
CA THR A 103 -43.36 2.30 -11.11
C THR A 103 -42.19 2.42 -12.08
N GLY A 104 -42.03 3.61 -12.67
CA GLY A 104 -40.88 3.93 -13.48
C GLY A 104 -39.58 3.73 -12.69
N TYR A 105 -38.65 2.96 -13.22
CA TYR A 105 -37.28 2.95 -12.76
C TYR A 105 -36.52 4.08 -13.47
N GLY A 106 -36.80 5.31 -13.04
CA GLY A 106 -35.90 6.44 -13.24
C GLY A 106 -35.17 6.74 -11.94
N CYS A 107 -33.84 6.74 -12.02
CA CYS A 107 -32.88 7.39 -11.12
C CYS A 107 -32.64 6.78 -9.73
N GLY A 108 -31.38 6.40 -9.47
CA GLY A 108 -30.88 6.11 -8.13
C GLY A 108 -29.61 5.25 -8.04
N ASP A 109 -28.62 5.38 -8.92
CA ASP A 109 -27.27 4.88 -8.59
C ASP A 109 -26.53 5.93 -7.76
N ASP A 110 -27.05 6.17 -6.56
CA ASP A 110 -26.37 6.94 -5.51
C ASP A 110 -25.78 5.96 -4.49
N ARG A 111 -25.18 4.86 -4.99
CA ARG A 111 -24.37 3.98 -4.14
C ARG A 111 -23.13 4.76 -3.73
N ARG A 112 -23.23 5.38 -2.55
CA ARG A 112 -22.09 5.98 -1.83
C ARG A 112 -20.94 4.98 -1.89
N MET A 113 -19.85 5.35 -2.56
CA MET A 113 -18.66 4.51 -2.64
C MET A 113 -18.25 4.06 -1.24
N GLU A 114 -18.10 2.75 -1.06
CA GLU A 114 -17.61 2.16 0.18
C GLU A 114 -16.26 2.76 0.54
N LYS A 115 -15.90 2.82 1.82
CA LYS A 115 -14.58 3.31 2.23
C LYS A 115 -13.47 2.45 1.62
N LEU A 116 -12.30 3.03 1.46
CA LEU A 116 -11.13 2.28 1.03
C LEU A 116 -10.69 1.38 2.18
N THR A 117 -10.40 0.10 1.95
CA THR A 117 -9.73 -0.74 2.93
C THR A 117 -8.22 -0.59 2.77
N VAL A 118 -7.53 -0.14 3.81
CA VAL A 118 -6.07 0.01 3.82
C VAL A 118 -5.48 -1.00 4.78
N VAL A 119 -4.78 -1.98 4.22
CA VAL A 119 -4.03 -2.99 4.95
C VAL A 119 -2.61 -2.45 5.19
N LEU A 120 -2.20 -2.37 6.45
CA LEU A 120 -0.89 -1.85 6.84
C LEU A 120 -0.07 -2.97 7.48
N ASP A 121 1.15 -3.13 6.98
CA ASP A 121 2.19 -3.87 7.68
C ASP A 121 2.68 -3.13 8.94
N LEU A 122 3.38 -3.84 9.83
CA LEU A 122 3.87 -3.30 11.10
C LEU A 122 5.36 -2.96 11.08
N ASP A 123 6.19 -3.99 11.03
CA ASP A 123 7.64 -3.91 11.23
C ASP A 123 8.33 -3.32 10.01
N GLU A 124 9.17 -2.31 10.21
CA GLU A 124 9.80 -1.49 9.16
C GLU A 124 8.80 -0.72 8.28
N THR A 125 7.50 -0.81 8.53
CA THR A 125 6.46 -0.04 7.84
C THR A 125 5.90 1.09 8.71
N LEU A 126 5.37 0.78 9.89
CA LEU A 126 4.83 1.75 10.87
C LEU A 126 5.76 2.00 12.05
N VAL A 127 6.58 1.01 12.39
CA VAL A 127 7.55 1.06 13.49
C VAL A 127 8.83 0.34 13.07
N CYS A 128 9.92 0.53 13.80
CA CYS A 128 11.04 -0.40 13.77
C CYS A 128 11.34 -0.89 15.19
N ALA A 129 11.66 -2.16 15.33
CA ALA A 129 11.84 -2.80 16.62
C ALA A 129 13.17 -3.54 16.69
N TYR A 130 13.84 -3.43 17.83
CA TYR A 130 15.11 -4.08 18.10
C TYR A 130 15.03 -4.81 19.43
N GLU A 131 15.63 -5.98 19.53
CA GLU A 131 15.87 -6.58 20.84
C GLU A 131 16.70 -5.61 21.68
N THR A 132 16.22 -5.29 22.89
CA THR A 132 16.79 -4.24 23.74
C THR A 132 18.26 -4.49 24.08
N SER A 133 18.65 -5.76 24.24
CA SER A 133 20.04 -6.19 24.49
C SER A 133 20.96 -6.03 23.28
N SER A 134 20.39 -6.10 22.07
CA SER A 134 21.12 -6.07 20.80
C SER A 134 21.17 -4.67 20.17
N LEU A 135 20.41 -3.71 20.69
CA LEU A 135 20.36 -2.32 20.19
C LEU A 135 21.59 -1.53 20.67
N PRO A 136 22.45 -1.03 19.77
CA PRO A 136 23.58 -0.19 20.16
C PRO A 136 23.10 1.11 20.82
N ALA A 137 23.70 1.47 21.96
CA ALA A 137 23.36 2.69 22.69
C ALA A 137 23.47 3.96 21.83
N ILE A 138 24.43 3.99 20.89
CA ILE A 138 24.61 5.11 19.95
C ILE A 138 23.35 5.31 19.10
N VAL A 139 22.78 4.22 18.55
CA VAL A 139 21.58 4.28 17.71
C VAL A 139 20.40 4.76 18.52
N ARG A 140 20.22 4.22 19.74
CA ARG A 140 19.15 4.65 20.64
C ARG A 140 19.25 6.13 20.98
N ASN A 141 20.42 6.60 21.41
CA ASN A 141 20.62 7.98 21.82
C ASN A 141 20.40 8.95 20.66
N GLN A 142 20.96 8.66 19.48
CA GLN A 142 20.79 9.48 18.28
C GLN A 142 19.31 9.60 17.88
N ALA A 143 18.57 8.49 17.90
CA ALA A 143 17.15 8.48 17.59
C ALA A 143 16.35 9.33 18.59
N THR A 144 16.58 9.15 19.89
CA THR A 144 15.88 9.89 20.95
C THR A 144 16.23 11.39 20.94
N GLU A 145 17.50 11.74 20.75
CA GLU A 145 17.96 13.14 20.62
C GLU A 145 17.35 13.84 19.40
N ALA A 146 17.17 13.09 18.31
CA ALA A 146 16.49 13.58 17.11
C ALA A 146 14.95 13.62 17.24
N GLY A 147 14.40 13.24 18.40
CA GLY A 147 12.97 13.34 18.70
C GLY A 147 12.13 12.15 18.24
N LEU A 148 12.73 11.02 17.86
CA LEU A 148 11.95 9.81 17.59
C LEU A 148 11.30 9.30 18.87
N LYS A 149 9.98 9.11 18.81
CA LYS A 149 9.23 8.49 19.89
C LYS A 149 9.59 7.02 19.99
N CYS A 150 10.04 6.61 21.17
CA CYS A 150 10.41 5.23 21.44
C CYS A 150 9.83 4.74 22.77
N PHE A 151 9.66 3.43 22.89
CA PHE A 151 9.26 2.78 24.13
C PHE A 151 9.75 1.34 24.16
N GLU A 152 9.85 0.79 25.37
CA GLU A 152 10.20 -0.60 25.58
C GLU A 152 8.93 -1.44 25.81
N LEU A 153 8.96 -2.67 25.31
CA LEU A 153 7.91 -3.67 25.47
C LEU A 153 8.50 -4.94 26.04
N GLU A 154 7.72 -5.56 26.91
CA GLU A 154 7.91 -6.95 27.30
C GLU A 154 7.11 -7.84 26.35
N CYS A 155 7.76 -8.81 25.72
CA CYS A 155 7.15 -9.73 24.77
C CYS A 155 7.35 -11.16 25.21
N LEU A 156 6.28 -11.95 25.16
CA LEU A 156 6.33 -13.37 25.48
C LEU A 156 6.88 -14.14 24.28
N SER A 157 7.97 -14.86 24.49
CA SER A 157 8.48 -15.84 23.53
C SER A 157 7.64 -17.12 23.59
N SER A 158 7.52 -17.79 22.45
CA SER A 158 7.03 -19.17 22.38
C SER A 158 8.01 -20.18 23.00
N ASP A 159 9.27 -19.79 23.19
CA ASP A 159 10.28 -20.63 23.83
C ASP A 159 9.99 -20.77 25.32
N LYS A 160 9.96 -22.01 25.78
CA LYS A 160 9.85 -22.31 27.20
C LYS A 160 11.25 -22.34 27.81
N GLU A 161 11.43 -21.65 28.93
CA GLU A 161 12.60 -21.84 29.77
C GLU A 161 12.63 -23.27 30.31
N CYS A 162 13.78 -23.71 30.84
CA CYS A 162 13.96 -25.05 31.40
C CYS A 162 12.96 -25.38 32.53
N GLU A 163 12.34 -24.36 33.15
CA GLU A 163 11.30 -24.50 34.19
C GLU A 163 9.85 -24.48 33.64
N GLY A 164 9.65 -24.40 32.31
CA GLY A 164 8.34 -24.32 31.69
C GLY A 164 7.69 -22.93 31.70
N LYS A 165 8.38 -21.89 32.22
CA LYS A 165 7.95 -20.49 32.12
C LYS A 165 8.19 -19.94 30.71
N PRO A 166 7.30 -19.08 30.19
CA PRO A 166 7.54 -18.43 28.91
C PRO A 166 8.74 -17.49 29.03
N LYS A 167 9.69 -17.61 28.09
CA LYS A 167 10.86 -16.71 28.05
C LYS A 167 10.39 -15.30 27.72
N VAL A 168 10.82 -14.34 28.53
CA VAL A 168 10.51 -12.92 28.34
C VAL A 168 11.61 -12.26 27.51
N ASN A 169 11.23 -11.59 26.42
CA ASN A 169 12.13 -10.77 25.61
C ASN A 169 11.76 -9.30 25.77
N TYR A 170 12.77 -8.43 25.90
CA TYR A 170 12.58 -6.99 25.91
C TYR A 170 12.89 -6.42 24.52
N VAL A 171 11.97 -5.62 24.00
CA VAL A 171 12.08 -5.02 22.67
C VAL A 171 11.99 -3.50 22.80
N THR A 172 12.93 -2.79 22.20
CA THR A 172 12.86 -1.32 22.03
C THR A 172 12.22 -1.02 20.69
N VAL A 173 11.11 -0.30 20.70
CA VAL A 173 10.35 0.09 19.51
C VAL A 173 10.49 1.58 19.27
N PHE A 174 10.72 1.97 18.02
CA PHE A 174 10.65 3.35 17.55
C PHE A 174 9.47 3.51 16.60
N GLU A 175 8.64 4.52 16.85
CA GLU A 175 7.54 4.87 15.95
C GLU A 175 8.10 5.58 14.72
N ARG A 176 7.58 5.22 13.53
CA ARG A 176 7.90 5.98 12.32
C ARG A 176 7.36 7.40 12.45
N PRO A 177 8.13 8.45 12.10
CA PRO A 177 7.68 9.83 12.24
C PRO A 177 6.29 10.06 11.64
N GLY A 178 5.43 10.76 12.39
CA GLY A 178 4.06 11.06 11.97
C GLY A 178 3.04 9.94 12.15
N LEU A 179 3.42 8.77 12.70
CA LEU A 179 2.52 7.61 12.84
C LEU A 179 1.13 7.92 13.46
N PRO A 180 1.03 8.59 14.62
CA PRO A 180 -0.30 8.87 15.20
C PRO A 180 -1.18 9.73 14.29
N GLU A 181 -0.59 10.75 13.65
CA GLU A 181 -1.31 11.64 12.74
C GLU A 181 -1.71 10.91 11.46
N PHE A 182 -0.82 10.05 10.93
CA PHE A 182 -1.08 9.22 9.76
C PHE A 182 -2.31 8.32 9.97
N LEU A 183 -2.35 7.53 11.05
CA LEU A 183 -3.48 6.65 11.34
C LEU A 183 -4.78 7.45 11.52
N LYS A 184 -4.72 8.57 12.24
CA LYS A 184 -5.87 9.45 12.48
C LYS A 184 -6.41 10.10 11.23
N GLN A 185 -5.56 10.45 10.27
CA GLN A 185 -6.02 10.99 8.99
C GLN A 185 -6.57 9.91 8.08
N LEU A 186 -5.96 8.73 8.02
CA LEU A 186 -6.44 7.61 7.22
C LEU A 186 -7.84 7.15 7.67
N SER A 187 -8.07 7.01 8.98
CA SER A 187 -9.36 6.50 9.52
C SER A 187 -10.58 7.34 9.13
N LYS A 188 -10.37 8.61 8.74
CA LYS A 188 -11.43 9.50 8.25
C LYS A 188 -12.01 9.06 6.90
N PHE A 189 -11.25 8.34 6.08
CA PHE A 189 -11.66 7.97 4.71
C PHE A 189 -11.39 6.51 4.34
N ALA A 190 -10.72 5.75 5.21
CA ALA A 190 -10.42 4.35 5.02
C ALA A 190 -10.75 3.53 6.26
N ASP A 191 -11.04 2.25 6.06
CA ASP A 191 -11.07 1.24 7.11
C ASP A 191 -9.69 0.60 7.20
N LEU A 192 -9.10 0.59 8.40
CA LEU A 192 -7.71 0.20 8.60
C LEU A 192 -7.62 -1.24 9.09
N VAL A 193 -6.82 -2.06 8.41
CA VAL A 193 -6.53 -3.44 8.84
C VAL A 193 -5.03 -3.56 9.08
N LEU A 194 -4.63 -4.00 10.26
CA LEU A 194 -3.25 -4.40 10.49
C LEU A 194 -3.07 -5.81 9.93
N PHE A 195 -2.05 -6.03 9.11
CA PHE A 195 -1.65 -7.37 8.70
C PHE A 195 -0.14 -7.49 8.78
N THR A 196 0.37 -8.18 9.79
CA THR A 196 1.80 -8.37 10.03
C THR A 196 2.20 -9.84 9.93
N ALA A 197 3.41 -10.09 9.43
CA ALA A 197 4.06 -11.40 9.57
C ALA A 197 4.65 -11.61 10.98
N GLY A 198 4.54 -10.64 11.89
CA GLY A 198 4.91 -10.78 13.30
C GLY A 198 4.03 -11.77 14.07
N LEU A 199 4.61 -12.46 15.05
CA LEU A 199 3.84 -13.30 15.97
C LEU A 199 2.98 -12.42 16.89
N GLU A 200 1.80 -12.93 17.22
CA GLU A 200 0.83 -12.19 18.01
C GLU A 200 1.34 -11.78 19.40
N GLY A 201 2.13 -12.63 20.07
CA GLY A 201 2.70 -12.34 21.39
C GLY A 201 3.66 -11.13 21.41
N TYR A 202 4.19 -10.75 20.25
CA TYR A 202 4.98 -9.54 20.05
C TYR A 202 4.11 -8.39 19.52
N ALA A 203 3.38 -8.63 18.43
CA ALA A 203 2.70 -7.57 17.69
C ALA A 203 1.50 -6.99 18.43
N ARG A 204 0.72 -7.81 19.16
CA ARG A 204 -0.48 -7.36 19.88
C ARG A 204 -0.17 -6.26 20.91
N PRO A 205 0.72 -6.47 21.91
CA PRO A 205 1.01 -5.42 22.90
C PRO A 205 1.66 -4.18 22.30
N LEU A 206 2.39 -4.32 21.19
CA LEU A 206 2.93 -3.19 20.43
C LEU A 206 1.81 -2.34 19.82
N VAL A 207 0.88 -2.99 19.11
CA VAL A 207 -0.23 -2.31 18.43
C VAL A 207 -1.16 -1.65 19.45
N ASP A 208 -1.43 -2.30 20.58
CA ASP A 208 -2.20 -1.72 21.68
C ASP A 208 -1.62 -0.38 22.18
N ARG A 209 -0.30 -0.18 22.02
CA ARG A 209 0.39 1.04 22.44
C ARG A 209 0.42 2.14 21.39
N ILE A 210 0.54 1.78 20.10
CA ILE A 210 0.58 2.77 19.01
C ILE A 210 -0.82 3.17 18.51
N ASP A 211 -1.82 2.32 18.72
CA ASP A 211 -3.22 2.54 18.30
C ASP A 211 -4.15 2.71 19.51
N SER A 212 -3.90 3.73 20.33
CA SER A 212 -4.69 3.99 21.55
C SER A 212 -6.16 4.35 21.28
N GLU A 213 -6.47 4.83 20.06
CA GLU A 213 -7.84 5.18 19.64
C GLU A 213 -8.59 3.98 19.01
N ASN A 214 -7.97 2.78 18.94
CA ASN A 214 -8.52 1.58 18.29
C ASN A 214 -9.01 1.83 16.85
N LEU A 215 -8.16 2.48 16.04
CA LEU A 215 -8.45 2.82 14.65
C LEU A 215 -8.36 1.62 13.71
N PHE A 216 -7.63 0.56 14.07
CA PHE A 216 -7.62 -0.69 13.31
C PHE A 216 -8.92 -1.49 13.54
N SER A 217 -9.70 -1.69 12.48
CA SER A 217 -10.93 -2.50 12.51
C SER A 217 -10.66 -4.01 12.53
N GLY A 218 -9.46 -4.43 12.11
CA GLY A 218 -9.01 -5.82 12.15
C GLY A 218 -7.49 -5.92 12.33
N ARG A 219 -7.04 -7.00 12.99
CA ARG A 219 -5.63 -7.29 13.21
C ARG A 219 -5.34 -8.74 12.84
N LEU A 220 -4.50 -8.93 11.83
CA LEU A 220 -4.06 -10.21 11.31
C LEU A 220 -2.56 -10.37 11.61
N TYR A 221 -2.21 -11.49 12.23
CA TYR A 221 -0.82 -11.79 12.64
C TYR A 221 -0.26 -12.94 11.80
N ARG A 222 0.95 -13.40 12.10
CA ARG A 222 1.63 -14.49 11.37
C ARG A 222 0.75 -15.71 11.05
N PRO A 223 -0.10 -16.24 11.96
CA PRO A 223 -0.94 -17.40 11.64
C PRO A 223 -1.96 -17.17 10.51
N SER A 224 -2.30 -15.91 10.22
CA SER A 224 -3.18 -15.53 9.11
C SER A 224 -2.45 -15.46 7.76
N THR A 225 -1.11 -15.54 7.76
CA THR A 225 -0.33 -15.56 6.53
C THR A 225 -0.41 -16.92 5.83
N SER A 226 -0.27 -16.91 4.51
CA SER A 226 -0.24 -18.09 3.66
C SER A 226 1.18 -18.43 3.26
N SER A 227 1.43 -19.71 3.00
CA SER A 227 2.66 -20.17 2.37
C SER A 227 2.38 -20.53 0.92
N THR A 228 3.24 -20.07 0.03
CA THR A 228 3.23 -20.39 -1.40
C THR A 228 4.48 -21.20 -1.74
N GLU A 229 4.57 -21.73 -2.96
CA GLU A 229 5.79 -22.37 -3.44
C GLU A 229 7.00 -21.41 -3.53
N TYR A 230 6.76 -20.10 -3.58
CA TYR A 230 7.79 -19.08 -3.75
C TYR A 230 8.26 -18.46 -2.44
N ARG A 231 7.32 -18.24 -1.52
CA ARG A 231 7.49 -17.46 -0.30
C ARG A 231 6.58 -17.95 0.81
N GLU A 232 7.13 -17.97 2.02
CA GLU A 232 6.35 -18.04 3.25
C GLU A 232 5.86 -16.65 3.66
N HIS A 233 4.88 -16.61 4.56
CA HIS A 233 4.34 -15.39 5.14
C HIS A 233 3.73 -14.39 4.14
N VAL A 234 3.11 -14.90 3.08
CA VAL A 234 2.36 -14.09 2.11
C VAL A 234 1.02 -13.69 2.71
N LYS A 235 0.65 -12.41 2.55
CA LYS A 235 -0.56 -11.80 3.08
C LYS A 235 -1.66 -11.84 2.02
N ASP A 236 -2.41 -12.95 2.00
CA ASP A 236 -3.50 -13.12 1.05
C ASP A 236 -4.68 -12.20 1.39
N LEU A 237 -4.95 -11.21 0.54
CA LEU A 237 -6.04 -10.26 0.74
C LEU A 237 -7.44 -10.89 0.61
N SER A 238 -7.55 -12.10 0.05
CA SER A 238 -8.82 -12.82 -0.09
C SER A 238 -9.48 -13.15 1.25
N CYS A 239 -8.71 -13.18 2.34
CA CYS A 239 -9.23 -13.36 3.70
C CYS A 239 -9.93 -12.12 4.26
N ILE A 240 -9.74 -10.94 3.64
CA ILE A 240 -10.34 -9.66 4.06
C ILE A 240 -11.51 -9.29 3.14
N SER A 241 -11.33 -9.39 1.82
CA SER A 241 -12.34 -9.00 0.83
C SER A 241 -12.36 -9.95 -0.37
N LYS A 242 -13.53 -10.10 -0.98
CA LYS A 242 -13.72 -10.77 -2.28
C LYS A 242 -13.64 -9.80 -3.46
N ASP A 243 -13.81 -8.51 -3.20
CA ASP A 243 -13.65 -7.45 -4.20
C ASP A 243 -12.36 -6.68 -3.92
N PHE A 244 -11.43 -6.75 -4.87
CA PHE A 244 -10.12 -6.10 -4.78
C PHE A 244 -10.11 -4.67 -5.34
N CYS A 245 -11.23 -4.14 -5.85
CA CYS A 245 -11.28 -2.77 -6.39
C CYS A 245 -11.02 -1.70 -5.32
N ARG A 246 -11.35 -1.98 -4.06
CA ARG A 246 -11.36 -1.02 -2.95
C ARG A 246 -10.46 -1.43 -1.78
N ILE A 247 -9.43 -2.24 -2.01
CA ILE A 247 -8.46 -2.66 -1.00
C ILE A 247 -7.03 -2.42 -1.47
N VAL A 248 -6.17 -1.94 -0.59
CA VAL A 248 -4.74 -1.78 -0.84
C VAL A 248 -3.93 -2.30 0.34
N ILE A 249 -2.73 -2.78 0.08
CA ILE A 249 -1.77 -3.17 1.11
C ILE A 249 -0.48 -2.36 0.99
N VAL A 250 -0.02 -1.79 2.11
CA VAL A 250 1.25 -1.09 2.22
C VAL A 250 2.22 -1.96 2.99
N ASP A 251 3.34 -2.30 2.36
CA ASP A 251 4.32 -3.22 2.92
C ASP A 251 5.73 -2.88 2.41
N ASN A 252 6.73 -2.93 3.29
CA ASN A 252 8.12 -2.72 2.92
C ASN A 252 8.70 -3.92 2.15
N ASN A 253 8.10 -5.10 2.29
CA ASN A 253 8.47 -6.31 1.57
C ASN A 253 7.44 -6.61 0.46
N PRO A 254 7.79 -6.41 -0.83
CA PRO A 254 6.89 -6.70 -1.94
C PRO A 254 6.30 -8.12 -1.92
N PHE A 255 7.10 -9.11 -1.50
CA PHE A 255 6.66 -10.50 -1.46
C PHE A 255 5.47 -10.75 -0.52
N SER A 256 5.23 -9.87 0.45
CA SER A 256 4.06 -9.93 1.32
C SER A 256 2.76 -9.87 0.54
N PHE A 257 2.70 -9.14 -0.58
CA PHE A 257 1.49 -9.01 -1.40
C PHE A 257 1.59 -9.72 -2.76
N LEU A 258 2.43 -10.77 -2.83
CA LEU A 258 2.69 -11.53 -4.05
C LEU A 258 1.42 -12.07 -4.73
N LEU A 259 0.38 -12.44 -3.97
CA LEU A 259 -0.85 -12.99 -4.53
C LEU A 259 -1.75 -11.93 -5.19
N GLN A 260 -1.62 -10.66 -4.78
CA GLN A 260 -2.37 -9.52 -5.32
C GLN A 260 -1.44 -8.35 -5.67
N PRO A 261 -0.55 -8.51 -6.66
CA PRO A 261 0.47 -7.51 -6.98
C PRO A 261 -0.11 -6.15 -7.42
N LEU A 262 -1.31 -6.15 -7.98
CA LEU A 262 -2.03 -4.94 -8.41
C LEU A 262 -2.62 -4.12 -7.24
N ASN A 263 -2.58 -4.66 -6.02
CA ASN A 263 -3.11 -4.01 -4.82
C ASN A 263 -2.00 -3.56 -3.85
N GLY A 264 -0.74 -3.83 -4.18
CA GLY A 264 0.41 -3.53 -3.34
C GLY A 264 1.00 -2.15 -3.56
N ILE A 265 1.33 -1.48 -2.45
CA ILE A 265 2.10 -0.25 -2.39
C ILE A 265 3.42 -0.60 -1.70
N PRO A 266 4.53 -0.79 -2.45
CA PRO A 266 5.84 -0.97 -1.84
C PRO A 266 6.27 0.32 -1.13
N CYS A 267 6.73 0.19 0.11
CA CYS A 267 7.24 1.30 0.91
C CYS A 267 8.72 1.09 1.22
N VAL A 268 9.44 2.17 1.58
CA VAL A 268 10.84 2.05 2.01
C VAL A 268 10.85 1.61 3.47
N PRO A 269 11.66 0.58 3.82
CA PRO A 269 11.88 0.16 5.19
C PRO A 269 12.29 1.33 6.09
N PHE A 270 11.64 1.44 7.24
CA PHE A 270 11.95 2.40 8.30
C PHE A 270 12.92 1.81 9.32
N SER A 271 13.83 2.64 9.81
CA SER A 271 14.77 2.32 10.89
C SER A 271 15.00 3.51 11.81
N ALA A 272 15.50 3.25 13.03
CA ALA A 272 15.81 4.29 14.00
C ALA A 272 16.89 5.29 13.52
N GLY A 273 17.64 4.95 12.48
CA GLY A 273 18.60 5.85 11.82
C GLY A 273 17.96 6.90 10.90
N GLN A 274 16.63 6.91 10.76
CA GLN A 274 15.90 7.82 9.88
C GLN A 274 14.90 8.70 10.67
N PRO A 275 15.37 9.56 11.59
CA PRO A 275 14.48 10.37 12.43
C PRO A 275 13.68 11.43 11.67
N HIS A 276 14.09 11.74 10.44
CA HIS A 276 13.43 12.69 9.54
C HIS A 276 12.76 11.97 8.35
N ASP A 277 12.38 10.68 8.51
CA ASP A 277 11.54 9.99 7.54
C ASP A 277 10.19 10.74 7.39
N GLU A 278 9.80 11.04 6.15
CA GLU A 278 8.55 11.75 5.84
C GLU A 278 7.55 10.84 5.11
N GLN A 279 7.82 9.55 5.02
CA GLN A 279 7.12 8.67 4.09
C GLN A 279 5.65 8.46 4.44
N LEU A 280 5.31 8.40 5.73
CA LEU A 280 3.91 8.24 6.13
C LEU A 280 3.06 9.44 5.66
N LEU A 281 3.50 10.65 5.98
CA LEU A 281 2.70 11.87 5.80
C LEU A 281 2.83 12.48 4.40
N GLU A 282 4.03 12.50 3.82
CA GLU A 282 4.27 13.21 2.55
C GLU A 282 4.13 12.30 1.32
N VAL A 283 4.21 10.98 1.52
CA VAL A 283 4.23 10.01 0.42
C VAL A 283 3.00 9.10 0.42
N LEU A 284 2.80 8.36 1.51
CA LEU A 284 1.75 7.34 1.58
C LEU A 284 0.37 7.98 1.78
N LEU A 285 0.24 8.94 2.69
CA LEU A 285 -1.04 9.57 2.99
C LEU A 285 -1.68 10.26 1.76
N PRO A 286 -0.97 11.07 0.94
CA PRO A 286 -1.55 11.69 -0.24
C PRO A 286 -1.93 10.66 -1.31
N LEU A 287 -1.12 9.61 -1.49
CA LEU A 287 -1.43 8.50 -2.40
C LEU A 287 -2.69 7.77 -1.96
N LEU A 288 -2.78 7.36 -0.69
CA LEU A 288 -3.95 6.67 -0.14
C LEU A 288 -5.20 7.56 -0.21
N LYS A 289 -5.05 8.88 0.00
CA LYS A 289 -6.14 9.84 -0.19
C LYS A 289 -6.62 9.88 -1.63
N HIS A 290 -5.72 9.92 -2.61
CA HIS A 290 -6.07 9.86 -4.02
C HIS A 290 -6.77 8.53 -4.38
N LEU A 291 -6.25 7.40 -3.91
CA LEU A 291 -6.84 6.08 -4.14
C LEU A 291 -8.24 5.95 -3.53
N SER A 292 -8.50 6.62 -2.39
CA SER A 292 -9.83 6.64 -1.77
C SER A 292 -10.94 7.22 -2.68
N GLN A 293 -10.56 8.03 -3.67
CA GLN A 293 -11.46 8.64 -4.65
C GLN A 293 -11.68 7.77 -5.90
N GLN A 294 -10.93 6.67 -6.06
CA GLN A 294 -11.02 5.80 -7.24
C GLN A 294 -12.01 4.66 -7.02
N LYS A 295 -12.79 4.31 -8.04
CA LYS A 295 -13.68 3.14 -7.97
C LYS A 295 -12.89 1.82 -7.93
N ASP A 296 -11.77 1.78 -8.66
CA ASP A 296 -10.82 0.67 -8.67
C ASP A 296 -9.40 1.23 -8.51
N VAL A 297 -8.68 0.77 -7.50
CA VAL A 297 -7.31 1.20 -7.19
C VAL A 297 -6.27 0.58 -8.11
N ARG A 298 -6.56 -0.59 -8.70
CA ARG A 298 -5.58 -1.44 -9.40
C ARG A 298 -4.98 -0.77 -10.64
N PRO A 299 -5.74 -0.05 -11.49
CA PRO A 299 -5.13 0.64 -12.63
C PRO A 299 -4.14 1.73 -12.20
N VAL A 300 -4.47 2.49 -11.15
CA VAL A 300 -3.58 3.55 -10.64
C VAL A 300 -2.31 2.96 -10.04
N LEU A 301 -2.43 1.86 -9.29
CA LEU A 301 -1.28 1.16 -8.70
C LEU A 301 -0.41 0.49 -9.75
N TYR A 302 -1.01 -0.10 -10.79
CA TYR A 302 -0.29 -0.67 -11.92
C TYR A 302 0.59 0.37 -12.61
N GLU A 303 0.00 1.50 -13.02
CA GLU A 303 0.74 2.58 -13.69
C GLU A 303 1.83 3.20 -12.80
N ARG A 304 1.65 3.16 -11.48
CA ARG A 304 2.62 3.75 -10.55
C ARG A 304 3.79 2.83 -10.23
N PHE A 305 3.56 1.52 -10.09
CA PHE A 305 4.56 0.61 -9.52
C PHE A 305 4.97 -0.55 -10.45
N HIS A 306 4.15 -0.91 -11.44
CA HIS A 306 4.42 -2.05 -12.33
C HIS A 306 4.82 -3.33 -11.56
N MET A 307 4.13 -3.59 -10.44
CA MET A 307 4.42 -4.73 -9.57
C MET A 307 4.34 -6.08 -10.29
N PRO A 308 3.35 -6.34 -11.18
CA PRO A 308 3.35 -7.53 -12.03
C PRO A 308 4.68 -7.80 -12.74
N GLU A 309 5.23 -6.80 -13.42
CA GLU A 309 6.50 -6.89 -14.14
C GLU A 309 7.68 -7.02 -13.18
N TRP A 310 7.63 -6.34 -12.03
CA TRP A 310 8.63 -6.47 -10.99
C TRP A 310 8.72 -7.93 -10.51
N PHE A 311 7.59 -8.58 -10.24
CA PHE A 311 7.53 -9.98 -9.82
C PHE A 311 8.06 -10.93 -10.89
N GLN A 312 7.69 -10.72 -12.16
CA GLN A 312 8.22 -11.51 -13.28
C GLN A 312 9.74 -11.42 -13.37
N LYS A 313 10.31 -10.21 -13.22
CA LYS A 313 11.77 -10.01 -13.18
C LYS A 313 12.45 -10.72 -12.01
N HIS A 314 11.70 -11.01 -10.95
CA HIS A 314 12.18 -11.74 -9.77
C HIS A 314 11.78 -13.24 -9.78
N GLY A 315 11.37 -13.77 -10.93
CA GLY A 315 11.12 -15.20 -11.13
C GLY A 315 9.76 -15.69 -10.64
N ILE A 316 8.79 -14.79 -10.42
CA ILE A 316 7.43 -15.13 -10.01
C ILE A 316 6.50 -15.05 -11.24
N PRO A 317 5.86 -16.15 -11.67
CA PRO A 317 4.99 -16.17 -12.85
C PRO A 317 3.62 -15.55 -12.56
N THR A 318 2.96 -15.05 -13.61
CA THR A 318 1.60 -14.46 -13.54
C THR A 318 0.54 -15.46 -13.05
N SER A 319 0.74 -16.76 -13.29
CA SER A 319 -0.15 -17.83 -12.86
C SER A 319 -0.24 -18.00 -11.34
N SER A 320 0.69 -17.40 -10.58
CA SER A 320 0.70 -17.44 -9.12
C SER A 320 -0.25 -16.44 -8.46
N TRP A 321 -0.86 -15.53 -9.24
CA TRP A 321 -1.70 -14.45 -8.71
C TRP A 321 -3.17 -14.87 -8.65
N THR A 322 -3.87 -14.46 -7.60
CA THR A 322 -5.32 -14.66 -7.50
C THR A 322 -6.03 -13.57 -8.31
N ALA A 323 -6.93 -13.97 -9.20
CA ALA A 323 -7.76 -13.07 -10.00
C ALA A 323 -8.83 -12.35 -9.15
#